data_AF-A0A3M8DVH5-F1
#
_entry.id   AF-A0A3M8DVH5-F1
#
_cell.length_a   1.000
_cell.length_b   1.000
_cell.length_c   1.000
_cell.angle_alpha   90.00
_cell.angle_beta   90.00
_cell.angle_gamma   90.00
#
_symmetry.space_group_name_H-M   'P 1'
#
loop_
_entity.id
_entity.type
_entity.pdbx_description
1 polymer ?
#
loop_
_entity_poly.entity_id
_entity_poly.type
_entity_poly.pdbx_seq_one_letter_code
_entity_poly.pdbx_strand_id
1 'polypeptide(L)'
;MSAVTPEVELLLINRLFLAGLVLLMFGGALIVLRSGLFQLFLQSFAKMKAMFFRQARVLESDFYRNRPILTEKSKHVYKRAVIGLLSIGTLLLLFSIGLTLHYYSA
;
A
#
# COMPACT_ATOMS: atom_id res chain seq x y z
N MET A 1 35.96 -19.96 -0.21
CA MET A 1 34.84 -19.81 -1.16
C MET A 1 33.75 -20.75 -0.67
N SER A 2 32.77 -20.23 0.08
CA SER A 2 31.68 -21.06 0.60
C SER A 2 30.77 -21.42 -0.57
N ALA A 3 30.72 -22.70 -0.93
CA ALA A 3 29.79 -23.20 -1.93
C ALA A 3 28.36 -22.91 -1.44
N VAL A 4 27.68 -21.97 -2.07
CA VAL A 4 26.26 -21.74 -1.81
C VAL A 4 25.55 -22.95 -2.40
N THR A 5 24.91 -23.73 -1.54
CA THR A 5 24.15 -24.91 -1.97
C THR A 5 22.91 -24.44 -2.76
N PRO A 6 22.51 -25.15 -3.82
CA PRO A 6 21.40 -24.73 -4.71
C PRO A 6 20.07 -24.51 -3.97
N GLU A 7 19.87 -25.23 -2.85
CA GLU A 7 18.70 -25.03 -1.97
C GLU A 7 18.64 -23.64 -1.33
N VAL A 8 19.80 -23.05 -1.01
CA VAL A 8 19.90 -21.71 -0.39
C VAL A 8 19.61 -20.62 -1.42
N GLU A 9 20.06 -20.81 -2.67
CA GLU A 9 19.75 -19.88 -3.77
C GLU A 9 18.26 -19.88 -4.09
N LEU A 10 17.64 -21.06 -4.20
CA LEU A 10 16.21 -21.18 -4.46
C LEU A 10 15.36 -20.53 -3.36
N LEU A 11 15.77 -20.73 -2.09
CA LEU A 11 15.12 -20.10 -0.93
C LEU A 11 15.25 -18.57 -0.98
N LEU A 12 16.41 -18.06 -1.37
CA LEU A 12 16.67 -16.62 -1.48
C LEU A 12 15.79 -15.99 -2.59
N ILE A 13 15.72 -16.63 -3.76
CA ILE A 13 14.88 -16.21 -4.88
C ILE A 13 13.42 -16.14 -4.44
N ASN A 14 12.91 -17.20 -3.81
CA ASN A 14 11.52 -17.22 -3.32
C ASN A 14 11.24 -16.13 -2.29
N ARG A 15 12.17 -15.86 -1.36
CA ARG A 15 12.00 -14.79 -0.36
C ARG A 15 11.98 -13.40 -1.01
N LEU A 16 12.85 -13.15 -1.99
CA LEU A 16 12.90 -11.89 -2.74
C LEU A 16 11.61 -11.69 -3.56
N PHE A 17 11.14 -12.73 -4.24
CA PHE A 17 9.88 -12.72 -4.97
C PHE A 17 8.70 -12.41 -4.06
N LEU A 18 8.58 -13.13 -2.95
CA LEU A 18 7.49 -12.95 -1.99
C LEU A 18 7.51 -11.55 -1.37
N ALA A 19 8.69 -11.05 -1.01
CA ALA A 19 8.85 -9.68 -0.50
C ALA A 19 8.39 -8.64 -1.53
N GLY A 20 8.83 -8.78 -2.80
CA GLY A 20 8.39 -7.90 -3.89
C GLY A 20 6.87 -7.92 -4.11
N LEU A 21 6.27 -9.12 -4.08
CA LEU A 21 4.82 -9.31 -4.20
C LEU A 21 4.05 -8.62 -3.07
N VAL A 22 4.49 -8.79 -1.82
CA VAL A 22 3.87 -8.15 -0.65
C VAL A 22 3.96 -6.62 -0.75
N LEU A 23 5.12 -6.09 -1.14
CA LEU A 23 5.34 -4.66 -1.37
C LEU A 23 4.38 -4.09 -2.43
N LEU A 24 4.21 -4.80 -3.54
CA LEU A 24 3.27 -4.42 -4.61
C LEU A 24 1.80 -4.49 -4.15
N MET A 25 1.42 -5.54 -3.43
CA MET A 25 0.08 -5.67 -2.86
C MET A 25 -0.25 -4.53 -1.91
N PHE A 26 0.67 -4.19 -0.99
CA PHE A 26 0.50 -3.06 -0.08
C PHE A 26 0.45 -1.72 -0.82
N GLY A 27 1.35 -1.49 -1.79
CA GLY A 27 1.33 -0.29 -2.63
C GLY A 27 0.02 -0.13 -3.41
N GLY A 28 -0.50 -1.23 -3.97
CA GLY A 28 -1.79 -1.27 -4.66
C GLY A 28 -2.98 -1.02 -3.73
N ALA A 29 -3.02 -1.67 -2.57
CA ALA A 29 -4.07 -1.48 -1.58
C ALA A 29 -4.15 -0.01 -1.10
N LEU A 30 -2.99 0.63 -0.90
CA LEU A 30 -2.89 2.05 -0.59
C LEU A 30 -3.49 2.92 -1.73
N ILE A 31 -3.22 2.61 -2.99
CA ILE A 31 -3.83 3.35 -4.11
C ILE A 31 -5.35 3.22 -4.10
N VAL A 32 -5.88 2.00 -3.90
CA VAL A 32 -7.33 1.73 -3.87
C VAL A 32 -8.00 2.47 -2.70
N LEU A 33 -7.41 2.43 -1.50
CA LEU A 33 -7.91 3.17 -0.34
C LEU A 33 -8.00 4.68 -0.59
N ARG A 34 -7.12 5.22 -1.43
CA ARG A 34 -7.10 6.64 -1.80
C ARG A 34 -7.94 6.98 -3.04
N SER A 35 -8.37 6.01 -3.84
CA SER A 35 -9.09 6.27 -5.11
C SER A 35 -10.49 6.88 -4.94
N GLY A 36 -10.91 7.17 -3.70
CA GLY A 36 -12.17 7.84 -3.39
C GLY A 36 -13.31 6.89 -3.05
N LEU A 37 -13.22 5.61 -3.40
CA LEU A 37 -14.21 4.58 -3.03
C LEU A 37 -14.39 4.48 -1.51
N PHE A 38 -13.28 4.45 -0.77
CA PHE A 38 -13.31 4.38 0.69
C PHE A 38 -13.83 5.69 1.33
N GLN A 39 -13.55 6.85 0.71
CA GLN A 39 -14.07 8.13 1.18
C GLN A 39 -15.59 8.25 0.97
N LEU A 40 -16.10 7.77 -0.17
CA LEU A 40 -17.53 7.69 -0.45
C LEU A 40 -18.23 6.73 0.52
N PHE A 41 -17.61 5.58 0.82
CA PHE A 41 -18.11 4.64 1.82
C PHE A 41 -18.13 5.26 3.23
N LEU A 42 -17.03 5.90 3.67
CA LEU A 42 -16.99 6.58 4.97
C LEU A 42 -18.03 7.69 5.08
N GLN A 43 -18.21 8.47 4.01
CA GLN A 43 -19.19 9.55 3.99
C GLN A 43 -20.62 9.01 4.05
N SER A 44 -20.90 7.91 3.35
CA SER A 44 -22.20 7.23 3.37
C SER A 44 -22.46 6.54 4.72
N PHE A 45 -21.43 5.93 5.30
CA PHE A 45 -21.47 5.32 6.63
C PHE A 45 -21.67 6.37 7.73
N ALA A 46 -21.03 7.54 7.62
CA ALA A 46 -21.24 8.65 8.54
C ALA A 46 -22.69 9.18 8.46
N LYS A 47 -23.26 9.29 7.25
CA LYS A 47 -24.67 9.66 7.05
C LYS A 47 -25.63 8.63 7.64
N MET A 48 -25.37 7.33 7.44
CA MET A 48 -26.17 6.27 8.09
C MET A 48 -26.04 6.31 9.62
N LYS A 49 -24.81 6.46 10.14
CA LYS A 49 -24.58 6.57 11.58
C LYS A 49 -25.35 7.75 12.19
N ALA A 50 -25.38 8.91 11.52
CA ALA A 50 -26.17 10.07 11.94
C ALA A 50 -27.69 9.80 11.94
N MET A 51 -28.17 8.90 11.06
CA MET A 51 -29.57 8.49 11.02
C MET A 51 -29.96 7.56 12.18
N PHE A 52 -29.04 6.68 12.60
CA PHE A 52 -29.25 5.74 13.72
C PHE A 52 -28.92 6.34 15.10
N PHE A 53 -27.98 7.29 15.17
CA PHE A 53 -27.63 8.01 16.40
C PHE A 53 -28.14 9.45 16.29
N ARG A 54 -29.37 9.66 16.73
CA ARG A 54 -29.99 10.98 16.89
C ARG A 54 -29.27 11.76 18.01
N GLN A 55 -28.17 12.42 17.71
CA GLN A 55 -27.44 13.30 18.64
C GLN A 55 -27.49 14.77 18.20
N ALA A 56 -27.46 15.65 19.20
CA ALA A 56 -27.87 17.04 19.17
C ALA A 56 -27.24 17.90 18.04
N ARG A 57 -28.14 18.60 17.34
CA ARG A 57 -27.97 19.47 16.16
C ARG A 57 -27.04 20.69 16.32
N VAL A 58 -26.21 20.75 17.35
CA VAL A 58 -25.43 21.95 17.72
C VAL A 58 -23.92 21.78 17.52
N LEU A 59 -23.43 20.55 17.31
CA LEU A 59 -21.99 20.28 17.08
C LEU A 59 -21.62 20.00 15.62
N GLU A 60 -22.56 20.06 14.66
CA GLU A 60 -22.31 19.67 13.27
C GLU A 60 -21.55 20.73 12.47
N SER A 61 -21.71 22.03 12.77
CA SER A 61 -21.07 23.12 12.01
C SER A 61 -19.56 23.18 12.20
N ASP A 62 -19.04 22.70 13.35
CA ASP A 62 -17.61 22.76 13.68
C ASP A 62 -16.89 21.45 13.39
N PHE A 63 -17.57 20.30 13.48
CA PHE A 63 -16.97 18.99 13.21
C PHE A 63 -16.63 18.77 11.72
N TYR A 64 -17.40 19.37 10.81
CA TYR A 64 -17.17 19.26 9.37
C TYR A 64 -16.25 20.34 8.80
N ARG A 65 -16.13 21.49 9.46
CA ARG A 65 -15.28 22.61 9.01
C ARG A 65 -13.79 22.40 9.32
N ASN A 66 -13.46 21.56 10.31
CA ASN A 66 -12.11 21.33 10.82
C ASN A 66 -11.55 19.92 10.56
N ARG A 67 -11.94 19.23 9.48
CA ARG A 67 -11.09 18.15 8.98
C ARG A 67 -10.11 18.74 7.97
N PRO A 68 -8.84 19.00 8.33
CA PRO A 68 -7.83 19.17 7.30
C PRO A 68 -7.78 17.83 6.55
N ILE A 69 -8.39 17.80 5.37
CA ILE A 69 -8.34 16.70 4.42
C ILE A 69 -6.89 16.60 3.98
N LEU A 70 -6.04 15.94 4.77
CA LEU A 70 -4.59 15.80 4.59
C LEU A 70 -3.94 17.06 4.02
N THR A 71 -3.33 17.87 4.89
CA THR A 71 -2.43 18.98 4.51
C THR A 71 -1.62 18.60 3.28
N GLU A 72 -1.54 19.46 2.26
CA GLU A 72 -0.88 19.19 0.97
C GLU A 72 0.49 18.48 1.11
N LYS A 73 1.23 18.79 2.17
CA LYS A 73 2.47 18.09 2.56
C LYS A 73 2.30 16.57 2.76
N SER A 74 1.27 16.12 3.45
CA SER A 74 0.93 14.70 3.65
C SER A 74 0.58 14.01 2.34
N LYS A 75 -0.07 14.71 1.40
CA LYS A 75 -0.36 14.16 0.06
C LYS A 75 0.92 13.87 -0.72
N HIS A 76 1.92 14.74 -0.63
CA HIS A 76 3.21 14.55 -1.29
C HIS A 76 4.05 13.44 -0.66
N VAL A 77 4.11 13.36 0.67
CA VAL A 77 4.81 12.29 1.38
C VAL A 77 4.20 10.93 1.02
N TYR A 78 2.88 10.83 1.03
CA TYR A 78 2.17 9.62 0.62
C TYR A 78 2.46 9.22 -0.83
N LYS A 79 2.38 10.18 -1.76
CA LYS A 79 2.64 9.90 -3.18
C LYS A 79 4.06 9.37 -3.38
N ARG A 80 5.05 9.96 -2.70
CA ARG A 80 6.44 9.48 -2.73
C ARG A 80 6.57 8.10 -2.10
N ALA A 81 5.91 7.83 -0.98
CA ALA A 81 5.93 6.53 -0.31
C ALA A 81 5.33 5.42 -1.19
N VAL A 82 4.17 5.67 -1.81
CA VAL A 82 3.53 4.70 -2.71
C VAL A 82 4.37 4.45 -3.97
N ILE A 83 4.89 5.51 -4.60
CA ILE A 83 5.79 5.37 -5.76
C ILE A 83 7.04 4.58 -5.36
N GLY A 84 7.62 4.86 -4.19
CA GLY A 84 8.76 4.12 -3.65
C GLY A 84 8.45 2.65 -3.38
N LEU A 85 7.31 2.34 -2.76
CA LEU A 85 6.90 0.95 -2.52
C LEU A 85 6.73 0.18 -3.84
N LEU A 86 6.07 0.79 -4.82
CA LEU A 86 5.86 0.17 -6.12
C LEU A 86 7.16 0.00 -6.89
N SER A 87 8.05 1.00 -6.89
CA SER A 87 9.34 0.90 -7.59
C SER A 87 10.23 -0.15 -6.96
N ILE A 88 10.33 -0.18 -5.63
CA ILE A 88 11.11 -1.18 -4.88
C ILE A 88 10.54 -2.58 -5.13
N GLY A 89 9.22 -2.77 -4.98
CA GLY A 89 8.58 -4.06 -5.22
C GLY A 89 8.76 -4.57 -6.66
N THR A 90 8.65 -3.68 -7.64
CA THR A 90 8.89 -4.01 -9.07
C THR A 90 10.34 -4.40 -9.31
N LEU A 91 11.29 -3.67 -8.73
CA LEU A 91 12.72 -3.94 -8.88
C LEU A 91 13.12 -5.27 -8.22
N LEU A 92 12.54 -5.58 -7.06
CA LEU A 92 12.70 -6.88 -6.39
C LEU A 92 12.15 -8.05 -7.24
N LEU A 93 11.01 -7.87 -7.90
CA LEU A 93 10.48 -8.88 -8.82
C LEU A 93 11.40 -9.08 -10.03
N LEU A 94 11.83 -7.98 -10.68
CA LEU A 94 12.75 -8.06 -11.82
C LEU A 94 14.08 -8.71 -11.43
N PHE A 95 14.61 -8.37 -10.26
CA PHE A 95 15.83 -8.97 -9.72
C PHE A 95 15.65 -10.46 -9.43
N SER A 96 14.51 -10.84 -8.84
CA SER A 96 14.16 -12.25 -8.62
C SER A 96 14.07 -13.01 -9.94
N ILE A 97 13.45 -12.43 -10.99
CA ILE A 97 13.35 -13.05 -12.32
C ILE A 97 14.75 -13.22 -12.93
N GLY A 98 15.61 -12.20 -12.79
CA GLY A 98 17.00 -12.28 -13.24
C GLY A 98 17.79 -13.39 -12.55
N LEU A 99 17.62 -13.56 -11.24
CA LEU A 99 18.23 -14.66 -10.49
C LEU A 99 17.68 -16.03 -10.93
N THR A 100 16.37 -16.14 -11.19
CA THR A 100 15.78 -17.39 -11.70
C THR A 100 16.33 -17.76 -13.08
N LEU A 101 16.49 -16.78 -13.98
CA LEU A 101 17.10 -16.99 -15.29
C LEU A 101 18.57 -17.40 -15.17
N HIS A 102 19.31 -16.77 -14.26
CA HIS A 102 20.70 -17.15 -13.98
C HIS A 102 20.80 -18.58 -13.46
N TYR A 103 19.98 -18.94 -12.47
CA TYR A 103 19.93 -20.28 -11.87
C TYR A 103 19.60 -21.38 -12.89
N TYR A 104 18.73 -21.11 -13.86
CA TYR A 104 18.39 -22.09 -14.90
C TYR A 104 19.41 -22.12 -16.06
N SER A 105 20.21 -21.06 -16.22
CA SER A 105 21.27 -20.98 -17.23
C SER A 105 22.62 -21.54 -16.76
N ALA A 106 22.82 -21.59 -15.44
CA ALA A 106 23.99 -22.15 -14.77
C ALA A 106 23.86 -23.68 -14.64
#